data_AF-A0A968F424-F1
#
_entry.id   AF-A0A968F424-F1
#
_cell.length_a   1.000
_cell.length_b   1.000
_cell.length_c   1.000
_cell.angle_alpha   90.00
_cell.angle_beta   90.00
_cell.angle_gamma   90.00
#
_symmetry.space_group_name_H-M   'P 1'
#
loop_
_entity.id
_entity.type
_entity.pdbx_description
1 polymer ?
#
loop_
_entity_poly.entity_id
_entity_poly.type
_entity_poly.pdbx_seq_one_letter_code
_entity_poly.pdbx_strand_id
1 'polypeptide(L)' 'MRTNVGRVERIFRIILGVFILSLIFWGPESYWGLLGIIPILTGLSGWCP' A
#
# COMPACT_ATOMS: atom_id res chain seq x y z
N MET A 1 -5.13 16.65 12.08
CA MET A 1 -6.25 16.63 11.12
C MET A 1 -7.09 15.41 11.40
N ARG A 2 -8.43 15.52 11.39
CA ARG A 2 -9.33 14.39 11.65
C ARG A 2 -9.03 13.29 10.62
N THR A 3 -8.72 12.08 11.07
CA THR A 3 -8.63 10.91 10.19
C THR A 3 -10.01 10.67 9.61
N ASN A 4 -10.21 11.02 8.34
CA ASN A 4 -11.48 10.85 7.62
C ASN A 4 -11.47 9.59 6.72
N VAL A 5 -10.33 8.90 6.65
CA VAL A 5 -10.19 7.57 6.06
C VAL A 5 -10.64 6.54 7.08
N GLY A 6 -11.63 5.72 6.71
CA GLY A 6 -12.05 4.61 7.56
C GLY A 6 -10.90 3.64 7.79
N ARG A 7 -10.84 2.98 8.96
CA ARG A 7 -9.87 1.90 9.23
C ARG A 7 -9.78 0.89 8.07
N VAL A 8 -10.92 0.63 7.42
CA VAL A 8 -11.05 -0.26 6.25
C VAL A 8 -10.23 0.22 5.06
N GLU A 9 -10.30 1.50 4.68
CA GLU A 9 -9.56 2.04 3.53
C GLU A 9 -8.04 2.00 3.77
N ARG A 10 -7.62 2.26 5.02
CA ARG A 10 -6.21 2.16 5.43
C ARG A 10 -5.70 0.73 5.29
N ILE A 11 -6.46 -0.23 5.80
CA ILE A 11 -6.13 -1.66 5.72
C ILE A 11 -6.07 -2.11 4.26
N PHE A 12 -7.04 -1.68 3.44
CA PHE A 12 -7.09 -2.06 2.03
C PHE A 12 -5.86 -1.56 1.26
N ARG A 13 -5.41 -0.32 1.48
CA ARG A 13 -4.19 0.22 0.84
C ARG A 13 -2.92 -0.52 1.26
N ILE A 14 -2.81 -0.86 2.54
CA ILE A 14 -1.66 -1.62 3.05
C ILE A 14 -1.65 -3.02 2.44
N ILE A 15 -2.79 -3.72 2.44
CA ILE A 15 -2.91 -5.07 1.85
C ILE A 15 -2.57 -5.03 0.36
N LEU A 16 -3.14 -4.08 -0.38
CA LEU A 16 -2.92 -3.94 -1.82
C LEU A 16 -1.46 -3.60 -2.12
N GLY A 17 -0.84 -2.74 -1.33
CA GLY A 17 0.58 -2.42 -1.45
C GLY A 17 1.49 -3.61 -1.14
N VAL A 18 1.20 -4.38 -0.08
CA VAL A 18 1.94 -5.61 0.26
C VAL A 18 1.78 -6.67 -0.83
N PHE A 19 0.58 -6.81 -1.40
CA PHE A 19 0.32 -7.72 -2.50
C PHE A 19 1.18 -7.37 -3.72
N ILE A 20 1.21 -6.09 -4.12
CA ILE A 20 2.06 -5.60 -5.21
C ILE A 20 3.55 -5.80 -4.90
N LEU A 21 3.98 -5.56 -3.67
CA LEU A 21 5.37 -5.77 -3.26
C LEU A 21 5.78 -7.25 -3.26
N SER A 22 4.86 -8.15 -2.93
CA SER A 22 5.10 -9.60 -2.93
C SER A 22 5.35 -10.17 -4.34
N LEU A 23 4.91 -9.48 -5.39
CA LEU A 23 5.20 -9.84 -6.78
C LEU A 23 6.69 -9.69 -7.15
N ILE A 24 7.50 -8.98 -6.35
CA ILE A 24 8.97 -8.99 -6.51
C ILE A 24 9.56 -10.35 -6.10
N PHE A 25 9.01 -10.98 -5.06
CA PHE A 25 9.57 -12.20 -4.48
C PHE A 25 8.98 -13.48 -5.08
N TRP A 26 7.70 -13.47 -5.44
CA TRP A 26 6.98 -14.64 -5.98
C TRP A 26 6.47 -14.45 -7.41
N GLY A 27 6.47 -13.23 -7.94
CA GLY A 27 5.97 -12.91 -9.27
C GLY A 27 7.08 -12.84 -10.32
N PRO A 28 6.86 -12.15 -11.46
CA PRO A 28 7.78 -12.10 -12.59
C PRO A 28 9.08 -11.30 -12.34
N GLU A 29 9.55 -11.21 -11.10
CA GLU A 29 10.75 -10.46 -10.65
C GLU A 29 10.81 -9.05 -11.27
N SER A 30 9.63 -8.43 -11.42
CA SER A 30 9.51 -7.18 -12.15
C SER A 30 9.62 -6.01 -11.17
N TYR A 31 10.45 -5.02 -11.53
CA TYR A 31 10.62 -3.77 -10.76
C TYR A 31 9.30 -3.03 -10.48
N TRP A 32 8.24 -3.36 -11.21
CA TRP A 32 6.87 -2.91 -10.96
C TRP A 32 6.33 -3.24 -9.56
N GLY A 33 6.85 -4.24 -8.85
CA GLY A 33 6.41 -4.48 -7.47
C GLY A 33 6.83 -3.38 -6.48
N LEU A 34 7.82 -2.54 -6.82
CA LEU A 34 8.23 -1.40 -6.01
C LEU A 34 7.11 -0.34 -5.91
N LEU A 35 6.19 -0.33 -6.88
CA LEU A 35 5.00 0.54 -6.85
C LEU A 35 4.10 0.24 -5.65
N GLY A 36 4.19 -0.95 -5.05
CA GLY A 36 3.52 -1.32 -3.81
C GLY A 36 3.99 -0.52 -2.59
N ILE A 37 5.18 0.08 -2.62
CA ILE A 37 5.71 0.94 -1.55
C ILE A 37 4.86 2.21 -1.40
N ILE A 38 4.38 2.78 -2.51
CA ILE A 38 3.58 4.02 -2.52
C ILE A 38 2.28 3.88 -1.71
N PRO A 39 1.40 2.89 -1.96
CA PRO A 39 0.18 2.69 -1.18
C PRO A 39 0.45 2.24 0.27
N ILE A 40 1.55 1.51 0.55
CA ILE A 40 1.95 1.21 1.93
C ILE A 40 2.31 2.48 2.69
N LEU A 41 3.19 3.31 2.14
CA LEU A 41 3.59 4.58 2.77
C LEU A 41 2.39 5.50 2.95
N THR A 42 1.53 5.61 1.92
CA THR A 42 0.30 6.41 1.98
C THR A 42 -0.67 5.89 3.03
N GLY A 43 -0.85 4.57 3.13
CA GLY A 43 -1.68 3.94 4.17
C GLY A 43 -1.09 4.08 5.58
N LEU A 44 0.24 4.06 5.72
CA LEU A 44 0.92 4.22 7.01
C LEU A 44 0.86 5.65 7.52
N SER A 45 1.03 6.65 6.65
CA SER A 45 0.95 8.07 7.00
C SER A 45 -0.40 8.45 7.63
N GLY A 46 -1.47 7.67 7.40
CA GLY A 46 -2.78 7.86 8.05
C GLY A 46 -3.42 9.22 7.74
N TRP A 47 -2.83 9.94 6.79
CA TRP A 47 -3.20 11.24 6.29
C TRP A 47 -3.45 11.05 4.80
N CYS A 48 -4.72 11.07 4.44
CA CYS A 48 -5.13 11.47 3.11
C CYS A 48 -5.42 12.98 3.23
N PRO A 49 -4.86 13.88 2.39
CA PRO A 49 -5.64 15.06 2.02
C PRO A 49 -6.96 14.63 1.38
#